data_AF-W4M164-F1
#
_entry.id   AF-W4M164-F1
#
_cell.length_a   1.000
_cell.length_b   1.000
_cell.length_c   1.000
_cell.angle_alpha   90.00
_cell.angle_beta   90.00
_cell.angle_gamma   90.00
#
_symmetry.space_group_name_H-M   'P 1'
#
loop_
_entity.id
_entity.type
_entity.pdbx_description
1 polymer ?
#
loop_
_entity_poly.entity_id
_entity_poly.type
_entity_poly.pdbx_seq_one_letter_code
_entity_poly.pdbx_strand_id
1 'polypeptide(L)'
;MAEIDEQEDTTIYNVVINHEEQYSIWPADRDNPPGWQEVGKRGLKQECLDYIEEVWTDMRPLSLRRQMEEAAQRPAPPPPPSEAPITDDSRTGDPLVDRLSEGKHAVEAGLASDKTAQAFQARLDRDYVHIKFTQTQGGTELGVRLDRERSDWREADFVSATGTVHIEGDLTLNDVRVRCVADIDLATLSGQGHLEPL
;
A
#
# COMPACT_ATOMS: atom_id res chain seq x y z
N MET A 1 -16.16 -9.40 -36.17
CA MET A 1 -15.04 -8.59 -36.69
C MET A 1 -15.63 -7.23 -36.94
N ALA A 2 -15.42 -6.28 -36.03
CA ALA A 2 -15.88 -4.91 -36.22
C ALA A 2 -14.96 -4.27 -37.26
N GLU A 3 -15.54 -3.81 -38.35
CA GLU A 3 -14.92 -2.96 -39.35
C GLU A 3 -14.37 -1.73 -38.62
N ILE A 4 -13.05 -1.62 -38.58
CA ILE A 4 -12.35 -0.42 -38.15
C ILE A 4 -12.52 0.54 -39.32
N ASP A 5 -13.40 1.51 -39.16
CA ASP A 5 -13.63 2.62 -40.07
C ASP A 5 -12.32 3.44 -40.14
N GLU A 6 -11.42 3.02 -41.02
CA GLU A 6 -10.26 3.77 -41.47
C GLU A 6 -10.75 4.92 -42.37
N GLN A 7 -11.53 5.84 -41.81
CA GLN A 7 -11.66 7.15 -42.43
C GLN A 7 -10.27 7.77 -42.39
N GLU A 8 -9.62 7.85 -43.56
CA GLU A 8 -8.42 8.65 -43.79
C GLU A 8 -8.72 10.08 -43.36
N ASP A 9 -8.44 10.38 -42.09
CA ASP A 9 -8.57 11.72 -41.52
C ASP A 9 -7.40 12.52 -42.10
N THR A 10 -7.59 13.07 -43.30
CA THR A 10 -6.63 13.93 -44.01
C THR A 10 -6.43 15.29 -43.32
N THR A 11 -6.98 15.45 -42.12
CA THR A 11 -6.85 16.64 -41.30
C THR A 11 -5.39 16.78 -40.85
N ILE A 12 -4.85 17.98 -41.00
CA ILE A 12 -3.50 18.27 -40.56
C ILE A 12 -3.54 18.73 -39.11
N TYR A 13 -2.72 18.10 -38.28
CA TYR A 13 -2.57 18.42 -36.87
C TYR A 13 -1.19 19.01 -36.60
N ASN A 14 -1.10 19.90 -35.63
CA ASN A 14 0.12 20.37 -35.01
C ASN A 14 0.32 19.65 -33.69
N VAL A 15 1.55 19.25 -33.37
CA VAL A 15 1.90 18.81 -32.02
C VAL A 15 2.05 20.05 -31.15
N VAL A 16 1.37 20.03 -30.01
CA VAL A 16 1.37 21.10 -29.02
C VAL A 16 1.85 20.56 -27.68
N ILE A 17 2.53 21.41 -26.92
CA ILE A 17 3.00 21.14 -25.56
C ILE A 17 2.44 22.19 -24.61
N ASN A 18 2.06 21.77 -23.41
CA ASN A 18 1.66 22.71 -22.35
C ASN A 18 2.82 23.03 -21.39
N HIS A 19 2.57 23.93 -20.45
CA HIS A 19 3.51 24.31 -19.39
C HIS A 19 3.93 23.18 -18.45
N GLU A 20 3.25 22.03 -18.48
CA GLU A 20 3.59 20.83 -17.70
C GLU A 20 4.35 19.78 -18.52
N GLU A 21 4.82 20.15 -19.72
CA GLU A 21 5.50 19.26 -20.69
C GLU A 21 4.62 18.11 -21.21
N GLN A 22 3.30 18.27 -21.18
CA GLN A 22 2.38 17.29 -21.74
C GLN A 22 2.18 17.56 -23.22
N TYR A 23 2.38 16.53 -24.04
CA TYR A 23 2.22 16.58 -25.48
C TYR A 23 0.78 16.22 -25.88
N SER A 24 0.25 16.93 -26.87
CA SER A 24 -1.03 16.63 -27.49
C SER A 24 -1.01 17.03 -28.96
N ILE A 25 -2.07 16.66 -29.70
CA ILE A 25 -2.28 17.08 -31.08
C ILE A 25 -3.43 18.07 -31.15
N TRP A 26 -3.28 19.13 -31.94
CA TRP A 26 -4.30 20.16 -32.14
C TRP A 26 -4.51 20.42 -33.64
N PRO A 27 -5.75 20.59 -34.12
CA PRO A 27 -6.00 20.88 -35.53
C PRO A 27 -5.26 22.13 -36.00
N ALA A 28 -4.52 22.04 -37.10
CA ALA A 28 -3.71 23.14 -37.61
C ALA A 28 -4.53 24.31 -38.18
N ASP A 29 -5.84 24.14 -38.37
CA ASP A 29 -6.77 25.19 -38.79
C ASP A 29 -7.24 26.08 -37.64
N ARG A 30 -6.90 25.74 -36.39
CA ARG A 30 -7.39 26.43 -35.19
C ARG A 30 -6.24 27.09 -34.43
N ASP A 31 -6.52 28.25 -33.85
CA ASP A 31 -5.65 28.86 -32.85
C ASP A 31 -5.43 27.91 -31.67
N ASN A 32 -4.20 27.91 -31.13
CA ASN A 32 -3.83 27.08 -30.00
C ASN A 32 -4.57 27.54 -28.73
N PRO A 33 -5.04 26.62 -27.89
CA PRO A 33 -5.64 26.97 -26.61
C PRO A 33 -4.62 27.70 -25.72
N PRO A 34 -5.09 28.61 -24.83
CA PRO A 34 -4.21 29.36 -23.95
C PRO A 34 -3.36 28.43 -23.08
N GLY A 35 -2.04 28.66 -23.06
CA GLY A 35 -1.09 27.84 -22.30
C GLY A 35 -0.53 26.62 -23.06
N TRP A 36 -0.88 26.47 -24.33
CA TRP A 36 -0.32 25.46 -25.24
C TRP A 36 0.53 26.13 -26.33
N GLN A 37 1.65 25.51 -26.67
CA GLN A 37 2.60 26.00 -27.66
C GLN A 37 2.91 24.92 -28.69
N GLU A 38 3.04 25.30 -29.95
CA GLU A 38 3.44 24.39 -31.02
C GLU A 38 4.92 24.02 -30.92
N VAL A 39 5.24 22.73 -31.06
CA VAL A 39 6.63 22.22 -30.99
C VAL A 39 7.29 22.06 -32.36
N GLY A 40 6.62 22.52 -33.43
CA GLY A 40 7.15 22.52 -34.80
C GLY A 40 6.92 21.23 -35.59
N LYS A 41 6.29 20.19 -35.01
CA LYS A 41 5.84 19.00 -35.76
C LYS A 41 4.40 19.19 -36.23
N ARG A 42 4.19 19.04 -37.54
CA ARG A 42 2.89 19.11 -38.22
C ARG A 42 2.76 17.95 -39.20
N GLY A 43 1.60 17.32 -39.27
CA GLY A 43 1.36 16.18 -40.15
C GLY A 43 -0.02 15.58 -39.99
N LEU A 44 -0.20 14.36 -40.51
CA LEU A 44 -1.40 13.59 -40.23
C LEU A 44 -1.42 13.17 -38.75
N LYS A 45 -2.62 12.83 -38.26
CA LYS A 45 -2.82 12.38 -36.88
C LYS A 45 -1.80 11.33 -36.45
N GLN A 46 -1.59 10.30 -37.27
CA GLN A 46 -0.68 9.21 -36.96
C GLN A 46 0.78 9.65 -36.90
N GLU A 47 1.23 10.51 -37.82
CA GLU A 47 2.61 11.05 -37.83
C GLU A 47 2.90 11.96 -36.62
N CYS A 48 1.89 12.69 -36.16
CA CYS A 48 1.98 13.50 -34.96
C CYS A 48 2.01 12.64 -33.69
N LEU A 49 1.20 11.57 -33.62
CA LEU A 49 1.19 10.65 -32.48
C LEU A 49 2.49 9.85 -32.38
N ASP A 50 3.03 9.37 -33.50
CA ASP A 50 4.30 8.64 -33.57
C ASP A 50 5.47 9.53 -33.07
N TYR A 51 5.49 10.80 -33.49
CA TYR A 51 6.44 11.78 -32.96
C TYR A 51 6.27 11.99 -31.45
N ILE A 52 5.04 12.10 -30.95
CA ILE A 52 4.78 12.23 -29.51
C ILE A 52 5.29 11.00 -28.75
N GLU A 53 5.07 9.79 -29.27
CA GLU A 53 5.58 8.56 -28.66
C GLU A 53 7.12 8.52 -28.63
N GLU A 54 7.78 9.01 -29.69
CA GLU A 54 9.24 9.10 -29.75
C GLU A 54 9.82 10.12 -28.76
N VAL A 55 9.22 11.31 -28.66
CA VAL A 55 9.79 12.42 -27.84
C VAL A 55 9.30 12.41 -26.40
N TRP A 56 8.09 11.92 -26.14
CA TRP A 56 7.49 11.89 -24.81
C TRP A 56 7.90 10.63 -24.04
N THR A 57 9.22 10.46 -23.90
CA THR A 57 9.87 9.31 -23.25
C THR A 57 9.60 9.22 -21.74
N ASP A 58 9.10 10.29 -21.14
CA ASP A 58 8.86 10.38 -19.70
C ASP A 58 7.61 11.22 -19.44
N MET A 59 6.54 10.50 -19.10
CA MET A 59 5.20 11.04 -18.87
C MET A 59 5.03 11.71 -17.50
N ARG A 60 6.11 11.88 -16.72
CA ARG A 60 6.02 12.54 -15.41
C ARG A 60 5.86 14.05 -15.62
N PRO A 61 4.82 14.68 -15.03
CA PRO A 61 4.61 16.12 -15.19
C PRO A 61 5.79 16.92 -14.61
N LEU A 62 6.15 18.04 -15.26
CA LEU A 62 7.28 18.90 -14.91
C LEU A 62 7.28 19.31 -13.43
N SER A 63 6.10 19.53 -12.84
CA SER A 63 5.93 19.85 -11.41
C SER A 63 6.45 18.75 -10.48
N LEU A 64 6.25 17.48 -10.83
CA LEU A 64 6.76 16.34 -10.07
C LEU A 64 8.29 16.25 -10.18
N ARG A 65 8.82 16.47 -11.39
CA ARG A 65 10.27 16.49 -11.63
C ARG A 65 10.97 17.59 -10.83
N ARG A 66 10.41 18.80 -10.82
CA ARG A 66 10.94 19.92 -10.01
C ARG A 66 10.91 19.63 -8.51
N GLN A 67 9.84 19.04 -8.00
CA GLN A 67 9.79 18.65 -6.58
C GLN A 67 10.84 17.59 -6.22
N MET A 68 11.10 16.63 -7.12
CA MET A 68 12.15 15.62 -6.92
C MET A 68 13.55 16.21 -7.02
N GLU A 69 13.81 17.12 -7.96
CA GLU A 69 15.10 17.81 -8.08
C GLU A 69 15.37 18.74 -6.90
N GLU A 70 14.35 19.45 -6.41
CA GLU A 70 14.46 20.29 -5.22
C GLU A 70 14.68 19.44 -3.96
N ALA A 71 14.05 18.27 -3.85
CA ALA A 71 14.31 17.33 -2.76
C ALA A 71 15.74 16.74 -2.80
N ALA A 72 16.30 16.52 -4.00
CA ALA A 72 17.67 16.02 -4.18
C ALA A 72 18.75 17.10 -3.96
N GLN A 73 18.44 18.37 -4.22
CA GLN A 73 19.34 19.51 -4.05
C GLN A 73 19.29 20.13 -2.66
N ARG A 74 18.25 19.84 -1.86
CA ARG A 74 18.26 20.15 -0.44
C ARG A 74 19.31 19.28 0.23
N PRO A 75 20.42 19.85 0.76
CA PRO A 75 21.27 19.08 1.64
C PRO A 75 20.39 18.56 2.77
N ALA A 76 20.51 17.27 3.07
CA ALA A 76 19.83 16.70 4.22
C ALA A 76 20.08 17.63 5.41
N PRO A 77 19.04 17.97 6.20
CA PRO A 77 19.27 18.73 7.42
C PRO A 77 20.41 18.04 8.18
N PRO A 78 21.38 18.80 8.73
CA PRO A 78 22.48 18.20 9.46
C PRO A 78 21.89 17.20 10.47
N PRO A 79 22.48 16.00 10.60
CA PRO A 79 22.00 15.05 11.59
C PRO A 79 21.90 15.79 12.94
N PRO A 80 20.83 15.57 13.73
CA PRO A 80 20.73 16.19 15.04
C PRO A 80 22.03 15.91 15.82
N PRO A 81 22.55 16.86 16.62
CA PRO A 81 23.80 16.68 17.33
C PRO A 81 23.66 15.55 18.36
N SER A 82 23.96 14.33 17.92
CA SER A 82 24.16 13.16 18.77
C SER A 82 25.01 12.12 18.04
N GLU A 83 26.14 12.54 17.50
CA GLU A 83 27.35 11.71 17.58
C GLU A 83 28.01 11.98 18.93
N ALA A 84 27.31 11.57 20.00
CA ALA A 84 27.97 11.15 21.24
C ALA A 84 28.43 9.70 21.01
N PRO A 85 29.53 9.26 21.62
CA PRO A 85 30.19 8.00 21.28
C PRO A 85 29.20 6.83 21.31
N ILE A 86 29.31 5.96 20.30
CA ILE A 86 28.81 4.59 20.29
C ILE A 86 29.01 3.93 21.65
N THR A 87 28.00 4.06 22.52
CA THR A 87 27.79 3.17 23.64
C THR A 87 26.84 2.11 23.12
N ASP A 88 27.38 0.91 22.94
CA ASP A 88 26.66 -0.35 22.95
C ASP A 88 25.50 -0.30 23.97
N ASP A 89 24.27 -0.08 23.49
CA ASP A 89 23.05 -0.42 24.21
C ASP A 89 22.15 -1.12 23.19
N SER A 90 22.31 -2.44 23.16
CA SER A 90 21.40 -3.36 22.50
C SER A 90 20.01 -3.27 23.14
N ARG A 91 19.22 -2.25 22.78
CA ARG A 91 17.76 -2.27 22.89
C ARG A 91 17.17 -2.36 21.50
N THR A 92 17.30 -3.57 20.97
CA THR A 92 16.63 -4.10 19.80
C THR A 92 15.13 -4.10 20.03
N GLY A 93 14.43 -3.10 19.49
CA GLY A 93 12.97 -3.07 19.53
C GLY A 93 12.41 -1.89 18.74
N ASP A 94 11.62 -2.17 17.71
CA ASP A 94 10.76 -1.17 17.10
C ASP A 94 9.73 -0.72 18.16
N PRO A 95 9.48 0.59 18.37
CA PRO A 95 8.64 1.08 19.47
C PRO A 95 7.18 0.62 19.40
N LEU A 96 6.71 0.16 18.24
CA LEU A 96 5.41 -0.48 18.11
C LEU A 96 5.46 -1.94 18.57
N VAL A 97 6.54 -2.65 18.23
CA VAL A 97 6.78 -4.03 18.67
C VAL A 97 6.98 -4.07 20.18
N ASP A 98 7.83 -3.21 20.75
CA ASP A 98 8.04 -3.12 22.20
C ASP A 98 6.69 -2.91 22.92
N ARG A 99 5.91 -1.92 22.46
CA ARG A 99 4.61 -1.60 23.05
C ARG A 99 3.61 -2.76 22.95
N LEU A 100 3.59 -3.50 21.83
CA LEU A 100 2.69 -4.63 21.61
C LEU A 100 3.21 -5.94 22.23
N SER A 101 4.48 -5.95 22.65
CA SER A 101 5.11 -7.04 23.41
C SER A 101 5.01 -6.80 24.91
N GLU A 102 4.84 -5.55 25.34
CA GLU A 102 4.60 -5.15 26.73
C GLU A 102 3.16 -5.48 27.17
N GLY A 103 2.92 -6.77 27.42
CA GLY A 103 1.70 -7.28 28.03
C GLY A 103 0.68 -7.78 27.03
N LYS A 104 -0.56 -7.96 27.50
CA LYS A 104 -1.68 -8.47 26.69
C LYS A 104 -2.59 -7.32 26.27
N HIS A 105 -2.81 -7.18 24.97
CA HIS A 105 -3.66 -6.15 24.39
C HIS A 105 -5.01 -6.73 24.00
N ALA A 106 -6.06 -5.93 24.11
CA ALA A 106 -7.36 -6.33 23.58
C ALA A 106 -7.30 -6.40 22.04
N VAL A 107 -7.67 -7.56 21.51
CA VAL A 107 -7.69 -7.85 20.07
C VAL A 107 -9.07 -8.31 19.62
N GLU A 108 -9.37 -8.09 18.35
CA GLU A 108 -10.62 -8.50 17.70
C GLU A 108 -10.31 -9.16 16.36
N ALA A 109 -11.07 -10.20 15.98
CA ALA A 109 -10.98 -10.81 14.66
C ALA A 109 -11.52 -9.85 13.59
N GLY A 110 -10.66 -9.37 12.68
CA GLY A 110 -11.00 -8.39 11.64
C GLY A 110 -11.81 -8.98 10.48
N LEU A 111 -13.08 -9.29 10.68
CA LEU A 111 -13.96 -9.91 9.67
C LEU A 111 -14.63 -8.86 8.76
N ALA A 112 -14.60 -9.09 7.44
CA ALA A 112 -14.96 -8.07 6.43
C ALA A 112 -16.46 -8.01 6.06
N SER A 113 -17.23 -9.09 6.24
CA SER A 113 -18.60 -9.17 5.71
C SER A 113 -19.64 -9.57 6.75
N ASP A 114 -19.30 -10.43 7.72
CA ASP A 114 -20.13 -10.72 8.89
C ASP A 114 -19.24 -11.23 10.04
N LYS A 115 -19.37 -10.67 11.25
CA LYS A 115 -18.65 -11.13 12.44
C LYS A 115 -19.28 -12.42 12.97
N THR A 116 -19.03 -13.54 12.30
CA THR A 116 -19.53 -14.86 12.70
C THR A 116 -18.39 -15.85 12.94
N ALA A 117 -18.60 -16.81 13.84
CA ALA A 117 -17.64 -17.88 14.11
C ALA A 117 -17.33 -18.71 12.85
N GLN A 118 -18.33 -18.94 11.98
CA GLN A 118 -18.13 -19.63 10.70
C GLN A 118 -17.24 -18.84 9.73
N ALA A 119 -17.40 -17.52 9.64
CA ALA A 119 -16.52 -16.69 8.83
C ALA A 119 -15.08 -16.67 9.37
N PHE A 120 -14.92 -16.74 10.70
CA PHE A 120 -13.61 -16.90 11.33
C PHE A 120 -12.99 -18.28 11.04
N GLN A 121 -13.78 -19.35 11.11
CA GLN A 121 -13.35 -20.70 10.75
C GLN A 121 -12.82 -20.79 9.31
N ALA A 122 -13.50 -20.15 8.35
CA ALA A 122 -13.07 -20.13 6.96
C ALA A 122 -11.69 -19.45 6.75
N ARG A 123 -11.26 -18.61 7.69
CA ARG A 123 -9.94 -17.96 7.68
C ARG A 123 -8.87 -18.83 8.34
N LEU A 124 -9.22 -19.49 9.45
CA LEU A 124 -8.37 -20.50 10.08
C LEU A 124 -8.03 -21.61 9.06
N ASP A 125 -9.01 -22.05 8.25
CA ASP A 125 -8.80 -23.06 7.20
C ASP A 125 -7.81 -22.61 6.10
N ARG A 126 -7.68 -21.29 5.89
CA ARG A 126 -6.75 -20.68 4.92
C ARG A 126 -5.40 -20.31 5.51
N ASP A 127 -5.15 -20.65 6.78
CA ASP A 127 -3.91 -20.32 7.49
C ASP A 127 -3.60 -18.82 7.54
N TYR A 128 -4.63 -17.96 7.43
CA TYR A 128 -4.44 -16.52 7.37
C TYR A 128 -5.61 -15.78 8.00
N VAL A 129 -5.33 -15.03 9.06
CA VAL A 129 -6.32 -14.25 9.81
C VAL A 129 -5.88 -12.81 9.96
N HIS A 130 -6.86 -11.90 10.09
CA HIS A 130 -6.59 -10.51 10.43
C HIS A 130 -6.93 -10.29 11.89
N ILE A 131 -5.96 -9.80 12.65
CA ILE A 131 -6.07 -9.53 14.08
C ILE A 131 -5.98 -8.02 14.27
N LYS A 132 -7.05 -7.45 14.81
CA LYS A 132 -7.15 -6.01 15.04
C LYS A 132 -6.90 -5.70 16.51
N PHE A 133 -5.85 -4.96 16.80
CA PHE A 133 -5.56 -4.44 18.12
C PHE A 133 -6.40 -3.18 18.35
N THR A 134 -7.38 -3.26 19.24
CA THR A 134 -8.36 -2.17 19.44
C THR A 134 -7.84 -1.08 20.37
N GLN A 135 -6.81 -1.38 21.17
CA GLN A 135 -6.20 -0.44 22.11
C GLN A 135 -5.13 0.48 21.50
N THR A 136 -4.84 0.34 20.19
CA THR A 136 -3.91 1.24 19.50
C THR A 136 -4.66 2.44 18.89
N GLN A 137 -4.03 3.62 18.86
CA GLN A 137 -4.61 4.81 18.24
C GLN A 137 -4.80 4.59 16.74
N GLY A 138 -6.05 4.40 16.31
CA GLY A 138 -6.42 4.14 14.91
C GLY A 138 -6.80 2.69 14.60
N GLY A 139 -6.57 1.75 15.53
CA GLY A 139 -6.85 0.34 15.35
C GLY A 139 -5.86 -0.32 14.38
N THR A 140 -4.86 -0.99 14.93
CA THR A 140 -3.83 -1.68 14.12
C THR A 140 -4.37 -3.02 13.69
N GLU A 141 -4.55 -3.24 12.39
CA GLU A 141 -4.93 -4.54 11.83
C GLU A 141 -3.69 -5.24 11.27
N LEU A 142 -3.37 -6.42 11.81
CA LEU A 142 -2.23 -7.22 11.42
C LEU A 142 -2.71 -8.51 10.75
N GLY A 143 -2.22 -8.76 9.54
CA GLY A 143 -2.41 -10.04 8.86
C GLY A 143 -1.42 -11.06 9.40
N VAL A 144 -1.94 -12.06 10.12
CA VAL A 144 -1.14 -13.11 10.77
C VAL A 144 -1.31 -14.40 9.99
N ARG A 145 -0.19 -14.96 9.54
CA ARG A 145 -0.15 -16.28 8.91
C ARG A 145 -0.05 -17.34 10.02
N LEU A 146 -1.06 -18.18 10.13
CA LEU A 146 -1.19 -19.12 11.23
C LEU A 146 -0.20 -20.27 11.12
N ASP A 147 0.37 -20.63 12.26
CA ASP A 147 1.16 -21.83 12.46
C ASP A 147 0.23 -22.91 13.04
N ARG A 148 -0.15 -23.91 12.21
CA ARG A 148 -1.05 -25.01 12.62
C ARG A 148 -0.46 -25.93 13.69
N GLU A 149 0.86 -25.90 13.89
CA GLU A 149 1.51 -26.72 14.91
C GLU A 149 1.41 -26.09 16.29
N ARG A 150 1.27 -24.76 16.35
CA ARG A 150 1.20 -23.98 17.60
C ARG A 150 -0.19 -23.45 17.93
N SER A 151 -0.99 -23.19 16.90
CA SER A 151 -2.36 -22.73 17.10
C SER A 151 -3.26 -23.89 17.51
N ASP A 152 -4.14 -23.66 18.49
CA ASP A 152 -5.14 -24.64 18.93
C ASP A 152 -6.53 -24.03 18.92
N TRP A 153 -7.43 -24.68 18.18
CA TRP A 153 -8.84 -24.34 18.12
C TRP A 153 -9.72 -25.59 18.11
N ARG A 154 -9.19 -26.71 18.62
CA ARG A 154 -9.85 -28.02 18.54
C ARG A 154 -11.01 -28.15 19.51
N GLU A 155 -10.92 -27.45 20.63
CA GLU A 155 -11.98 -27.39 21.65
C GLU A 155 -13.05 -26.33 21.34
N ALA A 156 -12.89 -25.57 20.26
CA ALA A 156 -13.77 -24.46 19.90
C ALA A 156 -14.95 -24.93 19.03
N ASP A 157 -16.18 -24.58 19.42
CA ASP A 157 -17.40 -24.91 18.69
C ASP A 157 -17.84 -23.74 17.81
N PHE A 158 -17.51 -23.80 16.52
CA PHE A 158 -17.82 -22.75 15.55
C PHE A 158 -19.30 -22.74 15.12
N VAL A 159 -20.08 -23.77 15.46
CA VAL A 159 -21.51 -23.87 15.14
C VAL A 159 -22.34 -23.11 16.17
N SER A 160 -22.01 -23.29 17.45
CA SER A 160 -22.65 -22.65 18.61
C SER A 160 -21.96 -21.35 19.00
N ALA A 161 -20.83 -21.02 18.35
CA ALA A 161 -19.97 -19.88 18.66
C ALA A 161 -19.51 -19.88 20.14
N THR A 162 -19.11 -21.04 20.65
CA THR A 162 -18.67 -21.20 22.05
C THR A 162 -17.26 -21.78 22.11
N GLY A 163 -16.42 -21.21 22.96
CA GLY A 163 -15.04 -21.64 23.16
C GLY A 163 -14.03 -20.58 22.74
N THR A 164 -12.76 -20.83 23.05
CA THR A 164 -11.65 -19.94 22.75
C THR A 164 -10.76 -20.57 21.69
N VAL A 165 -10.32 -19.74 20.75
CA VAL A 165 -9.37 -20.12 19.70
C VAL A 165 -8.04 -19.48 20.04
N HIS A 166 -7.03 -20.31 20.24
CA HIS A 166 -5.64 -19.89 20.36
C HIS A 166 -5.01 -19.87 18.98
N ILE A 167 -4.48 -18.70 18.59
CA ILE A 167 -3.82 -18.49 17.31
C ILE A 167 -2.39 -17.99 17.54
N GLU A 168 -1.46 -18.65 16.87
CA GLU A 168 -0.06 -18.24 16.81
C GLU A 168 0.35 -18.13 15.35
N GLY A 169 1.11 -17.10 15.01
CA GLY A 169 1.64 -16.96 13.67
C GLY A 169 2.79 -15.97 13.58
N ASP A 170 3.75 -16.24 12.71
CA ASP A 170 4.84 -15.31 12.45
C ASP A 170 4.43 -14.25 11.42
N LEU A 171 4.89 -13.02 11.66
CA LEU A 171 4.76 -11.91 10.73
C LEU A 171 5.98 -11.00 10.85
N THR A 172 6.15 -10.13 9.86
CA THR A 172 7.16 -9.08 9.90
C THR A 172 6.47 -7.75 10.06
N LEU A 173 6.74 -7.04 11.15
CA LEU A 173 6.22 -5.72 11.45
C LEU A 173 7.40 -4.73 11.52
N ASN A 174 7.39 -3.71 10.67
CA ASN A 174 8.46 -2.70 10.60
C ASN A 174 9.89 -3.31 10.49
N ASP A 175 10.08 -4.30 9.62
CA ASP A 175 11.33 -5.06 9.43
C ASP A 175 11.74 -5.98 10.60
N VAL A 176 10.95 -6.00 11.69
CA VAL A 176 11.16 -6.90 12.83
C VAL A 176 10.31 -8.16 12.66
N ARG A 177 10.95 -9.33 12.74
CA ARG A 177 10.21 -10.60 12.81
C ARG A 177 9.60 -10.73 14.20
N VAL A 178 8.29 -10.93 14.23
CA VAL A 178 7.53 -11.08 15.46
C VAL A 178 6.57 -12.23 15.31
N ARG A 179 6.28 -12.92 16.41
CA ARG A 179 5.19 -13.87 16.51
C ARG A 179 4.00 -13.17 17.13
N CYS A 180 2.86 -13.17 16.44
CA CYS A 180 1.61 -12.78 17.05
C CYS A 180 0.99 -13.98 17.75
N VAL A 181 0.68 -13.83 19.03
CA VAL A 181 -0.05 -14.80 19.83
C VAL A 181 -1.34 -14.14 20.27
N ALA A 182 -2.48 -14.73 19.95
CA ALA A 182 -3.77 -14.21 20.35
C ALA A 182 -4.76 -15.32 20.75
N ASP A 183 -5.50 -15.06 21.81
CA ASP A 183 -6.61 -15.85 22.31
C ASP A 183 -7.90 -15.11 21.94
N ILE A 184 -8.77 -15.71 21.13
CA ILE A 184 -10.02 -15.10 20.67
C ILE A 184 -11.20 -15.96 21.11
N ASP A 185 -12.13 -15.36 21.85
CA ASP A 185 -13.40 -15.99 22.20
C ASP A 185 -14.35 -15.99 21.00
N LEU A 186 -14.94 -17.14 20.66
CA LEU A 186 -15.81 -17.26 19.49
C LEU A 186 -17.16 -16.56 19.65
N ALA A 187 -17.66 -16.39 20.87
CA ALA A 187 -18.95 -15.76 21.12
C ALA A 187 -18.90 -14.25 20.84
N THR A 188 -17.78 -13.63 21.19
CA THR A 188 -17.55 -12.18 21.06
C THR A 188 -16.63 -11.82 19.88
N LEU A 189 -15.91 -12.79 19.31
CA LEU A 189 -14.85 -12.62 18.31
C LEU A 189 -13.77 -11.64 18.76
N SER A 190 -13.60 -11.53 20.07
CA SER A 190 -12.68 -10.63 20.75
C SER A 190 -11.88 -11.42 21.78
N GLY A 191 -10.73 -10.89 22.17
CA GLY A 191 -9.95 -11.49 23.22
C GLY A 191 -8.66 -10.74 23.47
N GLN A 192 -7.58 -11.47 23.74
CA GLN A 192 -6.31 -10.87 24.10
C GLN A 192 -5.18 -11.39 23.21
N GLY A 193 -4.34 -10.48 22.74
CA GLY A 193 -3.17 -10.82 21.95
C GLY A 193 -1.97 -9.96 22.28
N HIS A 194 -0.81 -10.48 21.97
CA HIS A 194 0.47 -9.80 22.13
C HIS A 194 1.39 -10.20 20.99
N LEU A 195 2.46 -9.44 20.81
CA LEU A 195 3.54 -9.77 19.92
C LEU A 195 4.74 -10.28 20.73
N GLU A 196 5.47 -11.24 20.19
CA GLU A 196 6.72 -11.76 20.76
C GLU A 196 7.82 -11.57 19.71
N PRO A 197 8.87 -10.78 19.96
CA PRO A 197 9.97 -10.62 19.02
C PRO A 197 10.74 -11.94 18.86
N LEU A 198 11.09 -12.29 17.61
CA LEU A 198 11.79 -13.53 17.24
C LEU A 198 13.25 -13.30 16.88
#